data_AF-A0A7S1PMH7-F1
#
_entry.id   AF-A0A7S1PMH7-F1
#
_cell.length_a   1.000
_cell.length_b   1.000
_cell.length_c   1.000
_cell.angle_alpha   90.00
_cell.angle_beta   90.00
_cell.angle_gamma   90.00
#
_symmetry.space_group_name_H-M   'P 1'
#
loop_
_entity.id
_entity.type
_entity.pdbx_description
1 polymer ?
#
loop_
_entity_poly.entity_id
_entity_poly.type
_entity_poly.pdbx_seq_one_letter_code
_entity_poly.pdbx_strand_id
1 'polypeptide(L)'
;MPSARRESGANLISNPDAARTIGGHVDELVVLAQTDADLNMACVKFQMEHAASKASFDGTGEREHLLATLCRMVDLATKISTVVLHRAIGAATPKSTSPVSPRPDEMPPPGSTAFAAAAAEAPGMAGPASSVDDLMAGGELCTERDATLMQHCCRVAALAFLVSEEMRPLLQQHALDSGLLAVVRGSLCIPRHVELRCFAEGFKTEHMNVLSNFTFGSRSVCDAVAADEPFVLAIMGATRIDEENPGLVEWAEFTLRNVCGMSPAAADVIKNQKPITKPAYMPGSPSAGAGQAVKA
;
A
#
# COMPACT_ATOMS: atom_id res chain seq x y z
N MET A 1 -54.00 23.71 -1.15
CA MET A 1 -53.60 22.31 -0.93
C MET A 1 -52.32 22.06 -1.72
N PRO A 2 -51.13 22.33 -1.17
CA PRO A 2 -49.89 22.05 -1.87
C PRO A 2 -49.63 20.55 -1.87
N SER A 3 -49.35 20.04 -3.06
CA SER A 3 -49.07 18.65 -3.38
C SER A 3 -47.84 18.17 -2.62
N ALA A 4 -48.04 17.24 -1.68
CA ALA A 4 -46.96 16.44 -1.13
C ALA A 4 -46.37 15.58 -2.27
N ARG A 5 -45.29 16.06 -2.90
CA ARG A 5 -44.34 15.18 -3.56
C ARG A 5 -43.80 14.27 -2.46
N ARG A 6 -44.33 13.06 -2.37
CA ARG A 6 -43.59 11.92 -1.81
C ARG A 6 -42.37 11.75 -2.70
N GLU A 7 -41.26 12.35 -2.31
CA GLU A 7 -39.97 11.92 -2.81
C GLU A 7 -39.84 10.44 -2.42
N SER A 8 -39.80 9.61 -3.45
CA SER A 8 -39.49 8.20 -3.38
C SER A 8 -38.34 8.00 -2.40
N GLY A 9 -38.57 7.28 -1.30
CA GLY A 9 -37.52 6.80 -0.42
C GLY A 9 -36.60 5.87 -1.19
N ALA A 10 -35.64 6.44 -1.92
CA ALA A 10 -34.53 5.71 -2.47
C ALA A 10 -33.75 5.14 -1.29
N ASN A 11 -33.51 3.84 -1.30
CA ASN A 11 -32.66 3.21 -0.31
C ASN A 11 -31.27 3.86 -0.42
N LEU A 12 -30.92 4.72 0.53
CA LEU A 12 -29.68 5.49 0.58
C LEU A 12 -28.45 4.57 0.47
N ILE A 13 -28.60 3.33 0.97
CA ILE A 13 -27.62 2.26 0.89
C ILE A 13 -27.93 1.40 -0.34
N SER A 14 -27.10 1.52 -1.36
CA SER A 14 -27.18 0.71 -2.58
C SER A 14 -26.61 -0.70 -2.37
N ASN A 15 -25.66 -0.86 -1.42
CA ASN A 15 -25.04 -2.14 -1.08
C ASN A 15 -25.10 -2.39 0.44
N PRO A 16 -26.14 -3.08 0.94
CA PRO A 16 -26.31 -3.33 2.37
C PRO A 16 -25.28 -4.31 2.94
N ASP A 17 -24.74 -5.20 2.13
CA ASP A 17 -23.71 -6.14 2.59
C ASP A 17 -22.37 -5.43 2.80
N ALA A 18 -22.01 -4.49 1.91
CA ALA A 18 -20.86 -3.62 2.12
C ALA A 18 -21.01 -2.77 3.39
N ALA A 19 -22.20 -2.18 3.60
CA ALA A 19 -22.50 -1.39 4.80
C ALA A 19 -22.45 -2.23 6.10
N ARG A 20 -22.85 -3.51 6.05
CA ARG A 20 -22.77 -4.41 7.20
C ARG A 20 -21.33 -4.83 7.49
N THR A 21 -20.53 -5.07 6.46
CA THR A 21 -19.19 -5.65 6.57
C THR A 21 -18.15 -4.61 6.97
N ILE A 22 -18.30 -3.37 6.50
CA ILE A 22 -17.33 -2.30 6.78
C ILE A 22 -17.16 -2.03 8.27
N GLY A 23 -18.24 -2.13 9.05
CA GLY A 23 -18.21 -1.92 10.51
C GLY A 23 -17.23 -2.85 11.22
N GLY A 24 -17.26 -4.15 10.88
CA GLY A 24 -16.35 -5.12 11.47
C GLY A 24 -14.88 -4.83 11.18
N HIS A 25 -14.54 -4.39 9.96
CA HIS A 25 -13.16 -4.00 9.64
C HIS A 25 -12.73 -2.71 10.34
N VAL A 26 -13.64 -1.76 10.54
CA VAL A 26 -13.36 -0.54 11.31
C VAL A 26 -13.10 -0.88 12.78
N ASP A 27 -13.89 -1.77 13.36
CA ASP A 27 -13.70 -2.22 14.74
C ASP A 27 -12.33 -2.90 14.91
N GLU A 28 -11.95 -3.80 13.99
CA GLU A 28 -10.62 -4.43 13.99
C GLU A 28 -9.49 -3.40 13.82
N LEU A 29 -9.64 -2.41 12.93
CA LEU A 29 -8.66 -1.33 12.81
C LEU A 29 -8.47 -0.58 14.12
N VAL A 30 -9.56 -0.21 14.78
CA VAL A 30 -9.52 0.52 16.04
C VAL A 30 -8.84 -0.32 17.12
N VAL A 31 -9.22 -1.59 17.28
CA VAL A 31 -8.64 -2.49 18.28
C VAL A 31 -7.12 -2.65 18.07
N LEU A 32 -6.69 -2.93 16.85
CA LEU A 32 -5.28 -3.15 16.54
C LEU A 32 -4.45 -1.87 16.67
N ALA A 33 -4.97 -0.73 16.19
CA ALA A 33 -4.24 0.52 16.16
C ALA A 33 -4.23 1.28 17.50
N GLN A 34 -5.18 1.04 18.41
CA GLN A 34 -5.18 1.65 19.75
C GLN A 34 -3.96 1.26 20.59
N THR A 35 -3.40 0.07 20.34
CA THR A 35 -2.20 -0.42 21.03
C THR A 35 -0.90 0.18 20.48
N ASP A 36 -0.99 0.95 19.39
CA ASP A 36 0.14 1.56 18.71
C ASP A 36 0.28 3.04 19.10
N ALA A 37 1.46 3.46 19.56
CA ALA A 37 1.68 4.85 19.98
C ALA A 37 1.49 5.88 18.85
N ASP A 38 1.85 5.55 17.60
CA ASP A 38 1.74 6.48 16.48
C ASP A 38 0.33 6.50 15.87
N LEU A 39 -0.45 5.43 16.06
CA LEU A 39 -1.80 5.31 15.51
C LEU A 39 -2.91 5.64 16.52
N ASN A 40 -2.64 5.51 17.82
CA ASN A 40 -3.64 5.69 18.87
C ASN A 40 -4.37 7.05 18.77
N MET A 41 -3.64 8.12 18.45
CA MET A 41 -4.25 9.45 18.26
C MET A 41 -5.29 9.47 17.13
N ALA A 42 -5.06 8.74 16.04
CA ALA A 42 -6.02 8.63 14.94
C ALA A 42 -7.27 7.86 15.38
N CYS A 43 -7.11 6.79 16.16
CA CYS A 43 -8.22 6.02 16.71
C CYS A 43 -9.07 6.84 17.69
N VAL A 44 -8.43 7.53 18.64
CA VAL A 44 -9.11 8.38 19.62
C VAL A 44 -9.90 9.48 18.91
N LYS A 45 -9.28 10.15 17.93
CA LYS A 45 -9.97 11.16 17.12
C LYS A 45 -11.21 10.58 16.43
N PHE A 46 -11.05 9.45 15.74
CA PHE A 46 -12.16 8.76 15.07
C PHE A 46 -13.30 8.43 16.03
N GLN A 47 -12.98 7.85 17.19
CA GLN A 47 -13.98 7.46 18.19
C GLN A 47 -14.71 8.66 18.79
N MET A 48 -14.00 9.75 19.08
CA MET A 48 -14.60 10.98 19.60
C MET A 48 -15.55 11.61 18.57
N GLU A 49 -15.11 11.77 17.32
CA GLU A 49 -15.93 12.34 16.26
C GLU A 49 -17.13 11.45 15.93
N HIS A 50 -16.95 10.13 15.92
CA HIS A 50 -18.03 9.18 15.70
C HIS A 50 -19.05 9.20 16.85
N ALA A 51 -18.60 9.20 18.10
CA ALA A 51 -19.47 9.28 19.27
C ALA A 51 -20.24 10.61 19.31
N ALA A 52 -19.57 11.73 19.04
CA ALA A 52 -20.22 13.04 18.95
C ALA A 52 -21.28 13.07 17.85
N SER A 53 -20.93 12.58 16.65
CA SER A 53 -21.84 12.51 15.51
C SER A 53 -23.04 11.60 15.78
N LYS A 54 -22.86 10.51 16.54
CA LYS A 54 -23.94 9.59 16.94
C LYS A 54 -24.84 10.20 18.01
N ALA A 55 -24.26 10.92 18.97
CA ALA A 55 -25.01 11.57 20.05
C ALA A 55 -25.87 12.75 19.54
N SER A 56 -25.40 13.46 18.51
CA SER A 56 -26.12 14.59 17.91
C SER A 56 -27.12 14.18 16.82
N PHE A 57 -27.16 12.90 16.43
CA PHE A 57 -28.03 12.43 15.36
C PHE A 57 -29.45 12.21 15.87
N ASP A 58 -30.38 13.03 15.37
CA ASP A 58 -31.79 13.03 15.77
C ASP A 58 -32.70 12.29 14.77
N GLY A 59 -32.11 11.63 13.77
CA GLY A 59 -32.84 10.96 12.67
C GLY A 59 -33.08 11.85 11.45
N THR A 60 -32.72 13.13 11.50
CA THR A 60 -32.75 14.01 10.33
C THR A 60 -31.38 14.05 9.64
N GLY A 61 -31.36 14.21 8.31
CA GLY A 61 -30.11 14.25 7.55
C GLY A 61 -29.36 12.91 7.49
N GLU A 62 -30.07 11.79 7.29
CA GLU A 62 -29.50 10.45 7.18
C GLU A 62 -28.38 10.37 6.13
N ARG A 63 -28.55 11.08 5.01
CA ARG A 63 -27.56 11.18 3.94
C ARG A 63 -26.27 11.81 4.42
N GLU A 64 -26.36 12.99 5.02
CA GLU A 64 -25.21 13.75 5.52
C GLU A 64 -24.51 12.98 6.63
N HIS A 65 -25.27 12.34 7.51
CA HIS A 65 -24.74 11.51 8.59
C HIS A 65 -23.97 10.29 8.04
N LEU A 66 -24.52 9.59 7.05
CA LEU A 66 -23.87 8.44 6.43
C LEU A 66 -22.61 8.86 5.66
N LEU A 67 -22.68 9.91 4.84
CA LEU A 67 -21.52 10.45 4.13
C LEU A 67 -20.40 10.83 5.11
N ALA A 68 -20.71 11.59 6.16
CA ALA A 68 -19.72 11.99 7.16
C ALA A 68 -19.11 10.78 7.89
N THR A 69 -19.89 9.73 8.11
CA THR A 69 -19.40 8.48 8.71
C THR A 69 -18.44 7.75 7.77
N LEU A 70 -18.77 7.63 6.48
CA LEU A 70 -17.89 7.03 5.48
C LEU A 70 -16.59 7.83 5.29
N CYS A 71 -16.68 9.16 5.26
CA CYS A 71 -15.50 10.04 5.22
C CYS A 71 -14.56 9.77 6.39
N ARG A 72 -15.07 9.72 7.63
CA ARG A 72 -14.25 9.40 8.82
C ARG A 72 -13.61 8.01 8.76
N MET A 73 -14.33 7.01 8.25
CA MET A 73 -13.78 5.66 8.07
C MET A 73 -12.64 5.65 7.06
N VAL A 74 -12.79 6.35 5.94
CA VAL A 74 -11.72 6.51 4.93
C VAL A 74 -10.54 7.30 5.46
N ASP A 75 -10.77 8.35 6.25
CA ASP A 75 -9.70 9.13 6.88
C ASP A 75 -8.89 8.28 7.87
N LEU A 76 -9.56 7.46 8.69
CA LEU A 76 -8.91 6.52 9.59
C LEU A 76 -8.03 5.53 8.81
N ALA A 77 -8.60 4.87 7.78
CA ALA A 77 -7.88 3.93 6.95
C ALA A 77 -6.67 4.58 6.26
N THR A 78 -6.86 5.76 5.67
CA THR A 78 -5.80 6.51 4.98
C THR A 78 -4.66 6.86 5.93
N LYS A 79 -4.99 7.32 7.14
CA LYS A 79 -3.98 7.71 8.14
C LYS A 79 -3.19 6.50 8.62
N ILE A 80 -3.84 5.39 8.93
CA ILE A 80 -3.18 4.15 9.35
C ILE A 80 -2.30 3.62 8.24
N SER A 81 -2.83 3.47 7.01
CA SER A 81 -2.06 2.99 5.87
C SER A 81 -0.83 3.85 5.58
N THR A 82 -0.93 5.18 5.72
CA THR A 82 0.22 6.08 5.53
C THR A 82 1.35 5.75 6.50
N VAL A 83 1.03 5.59 7.78
CA VAL A 83 2.03 5.28 8.83
C VAL A 83 2.63 3.90 8.60
N VAL A 84 1.79 2.89 8.35
CA VAL A 84 2.25 1.51 8.08
C VAL A 84 3.17 1.47 6.86
N LEU A 85 2.80 2.13 5.77
CA LEU A 85 3.62 2.16 4.56
C LEU A 85 4.96 2.85 4.80
N HIS A 86 4.98 3.96 5.54
CA HIS A 86 6.21 4.64 5.91
C HIS A 86 7.14 3.76 6.76
N ARG A 87 6.59 3.01 7.72
CA ARG A 87 7.36 2.03 8.51
C ARG A 87 7.94 0.93 7.64
N ALA A 88 7.14 0.35 6.74
CA ALA A 88 7.60 -0.72 5.86
C ALA A 88 8.76 -0.28 4.95
N ILE A 89 8.66 0.92 4.38
CA ILE A 89 9.72 1.51 3.54
C ILE A 89 10.96 1.87 4.39
N GLY A 90 10.76 2.49 5.57
CA GLY A 90 11.86 2.88 6.46
C GLY A 90 12.65 1.69 7.00
N ALA A 91 11.96 0.58 7.31
CA ALA A 91 12.58 -0.67 7.73
C ALA A 91 13.33 -1.39 6.60
N ALA A 92 13.07 -1.04 5.34
CA ALA A 92 13.74 -1.61 4.18
C ALA A 92 14.99 -0.84 3.74
N THR A 93 15.06 0.46 4.05
CA THR A 93 16.27 1.24 3.82
C THR A 93 17.32 0.86 4.87
N PRO A 94 18.46 0.28 4.49
CA PRO A 94 19.54 0.06 5.44
C PRO A 94 19.95 1.44 5.98
N LYS A 95 19.81 1.65 7.29
CA LYS A 95 20.45 2.79 7.95
C LYS A 95 21.93 2.64 7.63
N SER A 96 22.46 3.52 6.78
CA SER A 96 23.89 3.64 6.57
C SER A 96 24.48 3.98 7.93
N THR A 97 24.99 2.96 8.62
CA THR A 97 25.92 3.14 9.72
C THR A 97 27.18 3.71 9.10
N SER A 98 27.22 5.04 9.01
CA SER A 98 28.49 5.74 8.79
C SER A 98 29.45 5.29 9.89
N PRO A 99 30.65 4.82 9.54
CA PRO A 99 31.63 4.40 10.53
C PRO A 99 32.07 5.63 11.32
N VAL A 100 32.13 5.46 12.65
CA VAL A 100 33.00 6.16 13.60
C VAL A 100 33.38 7.59 13.20
N SER A 101 32.70 8.56 13.80
CA SER A 101 33.23 9.93 13.93
C SER A 101 34.60 9.86 14.62
N PRO A 102 35.71 10.29 13.99
CA PRO A 102 36.97 10.40 14.70
C PRO A 102 36.87 11.62 15.62
N ARG A 103 37.12 11.40 16.91
CA ARG A 103 37.38 12.48 17.88
C ARG A 103 38.43 13.44 17.27
N PRO A 104 38.23 14.77 17.32
CA PRO A 104 39.30 15.70 17.07
C PRO A 104 40.16 15.75 18.32
N ASP A 105 41.31 15.08 18.29
CA ASP A 105 42.53 15.40 19.03
C ASP A 105 43.44 14.16 19.05
N GLU A 106 44.34 14.06 18.06
CA GLU A 106 45.77 13.91 18.30
C GLU A 106 46.50 13.76 16.95
N MET A 107 47.54 14.58 16.83
CA MET A 107 48.38 14.81 15.66
C MET A 107 49.40 13.65 15.50
N PRO A 108 49.75 13.19 14.27
CA PRO A 108 50.74 12.13 14.11
C PRO A 108 52.17 12.71 14.11
N PRO A 109 53.17 12.05 14.73
CA PRO A 109 54.56 12.40 14.50
C PRO A 109 55.10 11.68 13.24
N PRO A 110 56.03 12.30 12.49
CA PRO A 110 56.64 11.69 11.33
C PRO A 110 57.92 10.92 11.69
N GLY A 111 58.14 9.77 11.05
CA GLY A 111 59.50 9.26 10.78
C GLY A 111 59.84 7.83 11.21
N SER A 112 60.45 7.11 10.26
CA SER A 112 61.38 5.97 10.40
C SER A 112 60.88 4.51 10.54
N THR A 113 60.85 3.85 9.37
CA THR A 113 61.50 2.58 8.96
C THR A 113 61.77 1.40 9.94
N ALA A 114 61.39 0.21 9.43
CA ALA A 114 62.05 -1.10 9.47
C ALA A 114 61.68 -2.17 10.55
N PHE A 115 61.11 -3.28 10.03
CA PHE A 115 61.17 -4.70 10.43
C PHE A 115 61.64 -5.09 11.85
N ALA A 116 60.81 -5.86 12.58
CA ALA A 116 61.10 -7.23 13.01
C ALA A 116 59.99 -7.87 13.89
N ALA A 117 59.61 -9.10 13.51
CA ALA A 117 59.34 -10.29 14.32
C ALA A 117 58.34 -10.30 15.51
N ALA A 118 57.23 -11.00 15.28
CA ALA A 118 56.71 -12.18 15.99
C ALA A 118 56.55 -12.24 17.54
N ALA A 119 55.35 -12.73 17.88
CA ALA A 119 54.95 -13.52 19.06
C ALA A 119 54.62 -12.77 20.37
N ALA A 120 53.33 -12.77 20.72
CA ALA A 120 52.84 -13.44 21.94
C ALA A 120 51.31 -13.42 21.97
N GLU A 121 50.74 -14.61 22.16
CA GLU A 121 49.33 -14.84 22.37
C GLU A 121 48.79 -14.17 23.64
N ALA A 122 47.56 -13.67 23.56
CA ALA A 122 46.65 -13.63 24.69
C ALA A 122 45.23 -13.91 24.17
N PRO A 123 44.59 -15.03 24.56
CA PRO A 123 43.25 -15.38 24.14
C PRO A 123 42.24 -14.56 24.97
N GLY A 124 41.96 -13.36 24.50
CA GLY A 124 40.91 -12.51 25.04
C GLY A 124 39.54 -12.97 24.55
N MET A 125 39.01 -14.01 25.19
CA MET A 125 37.60 -14.37 25.35
C MET A 125 36.62 -13.56 24.46
N ALA A 126 36.52 -13.93 23.18
CA ALA A 126 35.33 -13.62 22.39
C ALA A 126 34.21 -14.48 22.98
N GLY A 127 33.50 -13.94 23.97
CA GLY A 127 32.23 -14.52 24.41
C GLY A 127 31.34 -14.71 23.18
N PRO A 128 30.59 -15.82 23.08
CA PRO A 128 29.65 -15.98 21.98
C PRO A 128 28.72 -14.77 22.03
N ALA A 129 28.72 -13.98 20.95
CA ALA A 129 27.74 -12.92 20.79
C ALA A 129 26.38 -13.59 20.98
N SER A 130 25.72 -13.20 22.07
CA SER A 130 24.40 -13.67 22.43
C SER A 130 23.50 -13.38 21.24
N SER A 131 22.79 -14.39 20.71
CA SER A 131 21.88 -14.23 19.57
C SER A 131 20.67 -13.32 19.86
N VAL A 132 20.69 -12.63 21.00
CA VAL A 132 19.70 -11.67 21.46
C VAL A 132 20.09 -10.24 21.06
N ASP A 133 21.38 -9.92 20.91
CA ASP A 133 21.81 -8.58 20.49
C ASP A 133 21.62 -8.36 18.98
N ASP A 134 21.72 -9.43 18.17
CA ASP A 134 21.30 -9.39 16.75
C ASP A 134 19.77 -9.25 16.60
N LEU A 135 19.00 -9.60 17.63
CA LEU A 135 17.54 -9.41 17.66
C LEU A 135 17.17 -7.94 17.93
N MET A 136 18.02 -7.21 18.66
CA MET A 136 17.83 -5.81 19.05
C MET A 136 18.47 -4.82 18.05
N ALA A 137 19.41 -5.28 17.22
CA ALA A 137 20.06 -4.49 16.17
C ALA A 137 19.31 -4.51 14.82
N GLY A 138 18.28 -5.36 14.67
CA GLY A 138 17.41 -5.38 13.50
C GLY A 138 16.40 -4.24 13.58
N GLY A 139 16.47 -3.29 12.64
CA GLY A 139 15.45 -2.25 12.51
C GLY A 139 14.05 -2.85 12.53
N GLU A 140 13.15 -2.25 13.33
CA GLU A 140 11.77 -2.71 13.57
C GLU A 140 11.18 -3.33 12.30
N LEU A 141 11.12 -4.66 12.29
CA LEU A 141 10.48 -5.41 11.23
C LEU A 141 9.03 -4.91 11.15
N CYS A 142 8.53 -4.68 9.93
CA CYS A 142 7.09 -4.52 9.71
C CYS A 142 6.39 -5.70 10.38
N THR A 143 5.55 -5.40 11.36
CA THR A 143 4.97 -6.43 12.21
C THR A 143 3.83 -7.14 11.48
N GLU A 144 3.50 -8.37 11.88
CA GLU A 144 2.29 -9.05 11.40
C GLU A 144 1.04 -8.16 11.60
N ARG A 145 1.02 -7.39 12.69
CA ARG A 145 -0.01 -6.39 12.97
C ARG A 145 -0.09 -5.31 11.89
N ASP A 146 1.04 -4.79 11.40
CA ASP A 146 1.05 -3.77 10.35
C ASP A 146 0.48 -4.32 9.03
N ALA A 147 0.79 -5.58 8.69
CA ALA A 147 0.20 -6.25 7.52
C ALA A 147 -1.33 -6.38 7.66
N THR A 148 -1.81 -6.82 8.84
CA THR A 148 -3.24 -6.96 9.13
C THR A 148 -3.96 -5.61 9.13
N LEU A 149 -3.35 -4.57 9.72
CA LEU A 149 -3.87 -3.21 9.69
C LEU A 149 -4.05 -2.73 8.25
N MET A 150 -3.04 -2.95 7.40
CA MET A 150 -3.09 -2.53 6.02
C MET A 150 -4.18 -3.26 5.21
N GLN A 151 -4.37 -4.56 5.46
CA GLN A 151 -5.46 -5.33 4.86
C GLN A 151 -6.82 -4.74 5.22
N HIS A 152 -7.06 -4.47 6.51
CA HIS A 152 -8.32 -3.86 6.95
C HIS A 152 -8.51 -2.44 6.40
N CYS A 153 -7.45 -1.64 6.29
CA CYS A 153 -7.53 -0.32 5.67
C CYS A 153 -8.01 -0.41 4.21
N CYS A 154 -7.47 -1.35 3.43
CA CYS A 154 -7.91 -1.57 2.05
C CYS A 154 -9.38 -1.99 1.99
N ARG A 155 -9.81 -2.90 2.88
CA ARG A 155 -11.21 -3.34 2.95
C ARG A 155 -12.16 -2.20 3.30
N VAL A 156 -11.81 -1.37 4.29
CA VAL A 156 -12.61 -0.20 4.67
C VAL A 156 -12.73 0.77 3.50
N ALA A 157 -11.60 1.14 2.88
CA ALA A 157 -11.61 2.08 1.75
C ALA A 157 -12.41 1.54 0.55
N ALA A 158 -12.18 0.28 0.14
CA ALA A 158 -12.89 -0.33 -0.98
C ALA A 158 -14.40 -0.44 -0.72
N LEU A 159 -14.80 -0.92 0.46
CA LEU A 159 -16.22 -1.08 0.81
C LEU A 159 -16.94 0.27 0.92
N ALA A 160 -16.26 1.32 1.42
CA ALA A 160 -16.87 2.63 1.60
C ALA A 160 -17.41 3.20 0.28
N PHE A 161 -16.68 3.01 -0.84
CA PHE A 161 -17.12 3.44 -2.17
C PHE A 161 -18.29 2.62 -2.73
N LEU A 162 -18.57 1.45 -2.16
CA LEU A 162 -19.65 0.55 -2.59
C LEU A 162 -20.94 0.74 -1.81
N VAL A 163 -20.91 1.37 -0.63
CA VAL A 163 -22.09 1.53 0.24
C VAL A 163 -23.24 2.26 -0.46
N SER A 164 -22.95 3.35 -1.18
CA SER A 164 -23.94 4.17 -1.85
C SER A 164 -23.41 4.73 -3.15
N GLU A 165 -24.07 4.43 -4.26
CA GLU A 165 -23.69 4.95 -5.58
C GLU A 165 -23.85 6.48 -5.65
N GLU A 166 -24.88 7.01 -4.99
CA GLU A 166 -25.20 8.43 -4.99
C GLU A 166 -24.15 9.27 -4.24
N MET A 167 -23.61 8.74 -3.15
CA MET A 167 -22.60 9.44 -2.35
C MET A 167 -21.16 9.19 -2.81
N ARG A 168 -20.95 8.16 -3.66
CA ARG A 168 -19.63 7.78 -4.15
C ARG A 168 -18.81 8.95 -4.71
N PRO A 169 -19.35 9.86 -5.56
CA PRO A 169 -18.54 10.97 -6.10
C PRO A 169 -18.03 11.93 -5.02
N LEU A 170 -18.86 12.20 -3.99
CA LEU A 170 -18.48 13.06 -2.88
C LEU A 170 -17.40 12.39 -2.01
N LEU A 171 -17.56 11.10 -1.74
CA LEU A 171 -16.59 10.32 -0.97
C LEU A 171 -15.27 10.16 -1.74
N GLN A 172 -15.30 9.97 -3.06
CA GLN A 172 -14.11 9.92 -3.90
C GLN A 172 -13.39 11.28 -3.89
N GLN A 173 -14.10 12.40 -3.99
CA GLN A 173 -13.44 13.69 -3.89
C GLN A 173 -12.79 13.90 -2.51
N HIS A 174 -13.52 13.59 -1.43
CA HIS A 174 -12.97 13.64 -0.07
C HIS A 174 -11.72 12.76 0.09
N ALA A 175 -11.77 11.51 -0.36
CA ALA A 175 -10.65 10.58 -0.27
C ALA A 175 -9.42 11.04 -1.06
N LEU A 176 -9.63 11.73 -2.19
CA LEU A 176 -8.55 12.36 -2.96
C LEU A 176 -7.89 13.46 -2.15
N ASP A 177 -8.69 14.35 -1.55
CA ASP A 177 -8.22 15.47 -0.73
C ASP A 177 -7.53 14.99 0.56
N SER A 178 -7.98 13.87 1.13
CA SER A 178 -7.37 13.21 2.31
C SER A 178 -6.08 12.45 1.99
N GLY A 179 -5.70 12.33 0.71
CA GLY A 179 -4.43 11.72 0.30
C GLY A 179 -4.46 10.20 0.11
N LEU A 180 -5.64 9.58 -0.03
CA LEU A 180 -5.76 8.13 -0.28
C LEU A 180 -5.00 7.73 -1.56
N LEU A 181 -5.01 8.58 -2.59
CA LEU A 181 -4.29 8.32 -3.84
C LEU A 181 -2.78 8.14 -3.61
N ALA A 182 -2.19 8.97 -2.74
CA ALA A 182 -0.76 8.91 -2.44
C ALA A 182 -0.38 7.60 -1.73
N VAL A 183 -1.24 7.12 -0.84
CA VAL A 183 -1.09 5.82 -0.16
C VAL A 183 -1.13 4.68 -1.19
N VAL A 184 -2.19 4.64 -2.02
CA VAL A 184 -2.36 3.58 -3.03
C VAL A 184 -1.18 3.56 -4.00
N ARG A 185 -0.75 4.73 -4.47
CA ARG A 185 0.44 4.88 -5.31
C ARG A 185 1.68 4.32 -4.62
N GLY A 186 1.93 4.71 -3.37
CA GLY A 186 3.08 4.26 -2.61
C GLY A 186 3.09 2.74 -2.40
N SER A 187 1.93 2.15 -2.11
CA SER A 187 1.78 0.69 -1.97
C SER A 187 2.02 -0.05 -3.29
N LEU A 188 1.47 0.42 -4.40
CA LEU A 188 1.66 -0.23 -5.70
C LEU A 188 3.10 -0.09 -6.22
N CYS A 189 3.80 0.98 -5.84
CA CYS A 189 5.19 1.23 -6.21
C CYS A 189 6.22 0.72 -5.19
N ILE A 190 5.80 0.02 -4.12
CA ILE A 190 6.72 -0.46 -3.10
C ILE A 190 7.70 -1.48 -3.72
N PRO A 191 9.01 -1.47 -3.36
CA PRO A 191 9.94 -2.44 -3.89
C PRO A 191 9.54 -3.87 -3.53
N ARG A 192 9.69 -4.80 -4.47
CA ARG A 192 9.23 -6.20 -4.33
C ARG A 192 9.76 -6.91 -3.08
N HIS A 193 11.02 -6.69 -2.72
CA HIS A 193 11.59 -7.32 -1.52
C HIS A 193 10.96 -6.79 -0.22
N VAL A 194 10.45 -5.55 -0.21
CA VAL A 194 9.73 -4.98 0.93
C VAL A 194 8.32 -5.57 0.99
N GLU A 195 7.64 -5.61 -0.16
CA GLU A 195 6.33 -6.25 -0.30
C GLU A 195 6.33 -7.66 0.32
N LEU A 196 7.20 -8.55 -0.16
CA LEU A 196 7.23 -9.96 0.26
C LEU A 196 7.69 -10.16 1.70
N ARG A 197 8.42 -9.19 2.27
CA ARG A 197 8.89 -9.27 3.65
C ARG A 197 7.87 -8.74 4.64
N CYS A 198 7.08 -7.74 4.24
CA CYS A 198 6.28 -6.93 5.15
C CYS A 198 4.79 -7.18 5.03
N PHE A 199 4.31 -7.74 3.92
CA PHE A 199 2.88 -7.89 3.65
C PHE A 199 2.54 -9.29 3.18
N ALA A 200 1.28 -9.67 3.39
CA ALA A 200 0.75 -10.96 2.97
C ALA A 200 0.49 -11.00 1.45
N GLU A 201 0.31 -12.22 0.94
CA GLU A 201 -0.17 -12.48 -0.42
C GLU A 201 -1.42 -11.65 -0.74
N GLY A 202 -1.47 -11.08 -1.95
CA GLY A 202 -2.58 -10.24 -2.40
C GLY A 202 -2.50 -8.77 -1.96
N PHE A 203 -1.41 -8.33 -1.32
CA PHE A 203 -1.22 -6.95 -0.90
C PHE A 203 -1.48 -5.92 -2.02
N LYS A 204 -0.88 -6.09 -3.20
CA LYS A 204 -1.12 -5.20 -4.34
C LYS A 204 -2.50 -5.40 -4.94
N THR A 205 -3.04 -6.62 -4.92
CA THR A 205 -4.41 -6.90 -5.36
C THR A 205 -5.41 -6.04 -4.61
N GLU A 206 -5.31 -5.98 -3.27
CA GLU A 206 -6.22 -5.18 -2.45
C GLU A 206 -6.09 -3.68 -2.73
N HIS A 207 -4.86 -3.17 -2.92
CA HIS A 207 -4.66 -1.76 -3.28
C HIS A 207 -5.17 -1.44 -4.69
N MET A 208 -5.05 -2.36 -5.64
CA MET A 208 -5.60 -2.20 -6.98
C MET A 208 -7.14 -2.27 -6.97
N ASN A 209 -7.74 -3.07 -6.09
CA ASN A 209 -9.18 -3.08 -5.83
C ASN A 209 -9.65 -1.73 -5.25
N VAL A 210 -8.94 -1.16 -4.28
CA VAL A 210 -9.21 0.21 -3.80
C VAL A 210 -9.15 1.20 -4.95
N LEU A 211 -8.09 1.19 -5.76
CA LEU A 211 -7.91 2.10 -6.90
C LEU A 211 -9.03 1.95 -7.94
N SER A 212 -9.44 0.71 -8.21
CA SER A 212 -10.54 0.38 -9.12
C SER A 212 -11.84 1.04 -8.70
N ASN A 213 -12.23 0.91 -7.43
CA ASN A 213 -13.43 1.54 -6.89
C ASN A 213 -13.28 3.07 -6.80
N PHE A 214 -12.07 3.54 -6.52
CA PHE A 214 -11.77 4.95 -6.36
C PHE A 214 -11.83 5.73 -7.69
N THR A 215 -11.41 5.09 -8.79
CA THR A 215 -11.45 5.65 -10.16
C THR A 215 -12.81 5.48 -10.84
N PHE A 216 -13.68 4.60 -10.33
CA PHE A 216 -14.94 4.27 -11.00
C PHE A 216 -15.87 5.48 -11.08
N GLY A 217 -16.11 5.96 -12.31
CA GLY A 217 -16.99 7.10 -12.59
C GLY A 217 -16.45 8.47 -12.14
N SER A 218 -15.20 8.56 -11.67
CA SER A 218 -14.63 9.80 -11.12
C SER A 218 -13.60 10.41 -12.06
N ARG A 219 -13.97 11.48 -12.76
CA ARG A 219 -13.04 12.22 -13.63
C ARG A 219 -11.88 12.83 -12.84
N SER A 220 -12.14 13.43 -11.67
CA SER A 220 -11.09 14.08 -10.87
C SER A 220 -10.01 13.10 -10.41
N VAL A 221 -10.42 11.92 -9.94
CA VAL A 221 -9.48 10.87 -9.53
C VAL A 221 -8.74 10.29 -10.74
N CYS A 222 -9.44 10.02 -11.85
CA CYS A 222 -8.80 9.52 -13.07
C CYS A 222 -7.78 10.51 -13.65
N ASP A 223 -8.08 11.81 -13.66
CA ASP A 223 -7.16 12.84 -14.11
C ASP A 223 -5.95 12.96 -13.18
N ALA A 224 -6.15 12.81 -11.85
CA ALA A 224 -5.06 12.78 -10.88
C ALA A 224 -4.13 11.55 -11.06
N VAL A 225 -4.69 10.38 -11.39
CA VAL A 225 -3.91 9.19 -11.76
C VAL A 225 -3.15 9.45 -13.06
N ALA A 226 -3.82 9.98 -14.09
CA ALA A 226 -3.25 10.23 -15.41
C ALA A 226 -2.09 11.24 -15.40
N ALA A 227 -2.11 12.19 -14.47
CA ALA A 227 -1.06 13.19 -14.30
C ALA A 227 0.26 12.60 -13.78
N ASP A 228 0.25 11.39 -13.21
CA ASP A 228 1.44 10.69 -12.72
C ASP A 228 1.79 9.52 -13.65
N GLU A 229 2.62 9.80 -14.66
CA GLU A 229 3.05 8.81 -15.65
C GLU A 229 3.69 7.55 -15.00
N PRO A 230 4.63 7.64 -14.04
CA PRO A 230 5.13 6.47 -13.32
C PRO A 230 4.03 5.62 -12.68
N PHE A 231 2.98 6.26 -12.16
CA PHE A 231 1.88 5.55 -11.55
C PHE A 231 1.02 4.82 -12.60
N VAL A 232 0.73 5.45 -13.75
CA VAL A 232 0.07 4.78 -14.89
C VAL A 232 0.87 3.56 -15.35
N LEU A 233 2.20 3.70 -15.46
CA LEU A 233 3.08 2.59 -15.82
C LEU A 233 3.07 1.46 -14.79
N ALA A 234 2.97 1.79 -13.49
CA ALA A 234 2.84 0.78 -12.44
C ALA A 234 1.53 -0.02 -12.58
N ILE A 235 0.41 0.66 -12.87
CA ILE A 235 -0.89 0.01 -13.12
C ILE A 235 -0.81 -0.88 -14.38
N MET A 236 -0.18 -0.41 -15.46
CA MET A 236 0.06 -1.23 -16.65
C MET A 236 0.97 -2.44 -16.34
N GLY A 237 1.99 -2.27 -15.51
CA GLY A 237 2.86 -3.35 -15.08
C GLY A 237 2.13 -4.43 -14.29
N ALA A 238 1.10 -4.05 -13.54
CA ALA A 238 0.25 -4.94 -12.75
C ALA A 238 -0.68 -5.83 -13.60
N THR A 239 -0.76 -5.64 -14.92
CA THR A 239 -1.47 -6.57 -15.82
C THR A 239 -0.64 -7.81 -16.17
N ARG A 240 0.56 -7.95 -15.59
CA ARG A 240 1.38 -9.17 -15.71
C ARG A 240 0.99 -10.15 -14.61
N ILE A 241 1.16 -11.43 -14.90
CA ILE A 241 0.96 -12.50 -13.92
C ILE A 241 1.93 -12.28 -12.75
N ASP A 242 1.36 -12.21 -11.54
CA ASP A 242 2.07 -12.11 -10.28
C ASP A 242 1.50 -13.17 -9.33
N GLU A 243 2.27 -14.23 -9.08
CA GLU A 243 1.84 -15.36 -8.23
C GLU A 243 1.59 -14.94 -6.78
N GLU A 244 2.25 -13.87 -6.31
CA GLU A 244 2.10 -13.36 -4.93
C GLU A 244 0.91 -12.40 -4.81
N ASN A 245 0.27 -12.04 -5.93
CA ASN A 245 -0.88 -11.15 -5.98
C ASN A 245 -1.96 -11.74 -6.91
N PRO A 246 -2.64 -12.82 -6.49
CA PRO A 246 -3.72 -13.40 -7.26
C PRO A 246 -4.82 -12.37 -7.51
N GLY A 247 -5.40 -12.37 -8.72
CA GLY A 247 -6.47 -11.45 -9.10
C GLY A 247 -6.03 -10.01 -9.42
N LEU A 248 -4.74 -9.70 -9.33
CA LEU A 248 -4.21 -8.35 -9.59
C LEU A 248 -4.49 -7.88 -11.02
N VAL A 249 -4.38 -8.80 -11.99
CA VAL A 249 -4.53 -8.50 -13.41
C VAL A 249 -5.93 -7.95 -13.72
N GLU A 250 -6.96 -8.59 -13.19
CA GLU A 250 -8.36 -8.22 -13.40
C GLU A 250 -8.66 -6.82 -12.86
N TRP A 251 -8.16 -6.52 -11.65
CA TRP A 251 -8.31 -5.19 -11.05
C TRP A 251 -7.49 -4.12 -11.78
N ALA A 252 -6.29 -4.46 -12.25
CA ALA A 252 -5.47 -3.55 -13.03
C ALA A 252 -6.15 -3.21 -14.37
N GLU A 253 -6.68 -4.20 -15.08
CA GLU A 253 -7.44 -3.99 -16.31
C GLU A 253 -8.71 -3.16 -16.09
N PHE A 254 -9.41 -3.39 -14.97
CA PHE A 254 -10.59 -2.60 -14.62
C PHE A 254 -10.21 -1.14 -14.32
N THR A 255 -9.15 -0.92 -13.56
CA THR A 255 -8.60 0.41 -13.29
C THR A 255 -8.21 1.12 -14.59
N LEU A 256 -7.48 0.46 -15.48
CA LEU A 256 -7.08 1.04 -16.78
C LEU A 256 -8.29 1.42 -17.62
N ARG A 257 -9.35 0.60 -17.63
CA ARG A 257 -10.62 0.92 -18.31
C ARG A 257 -11.25 2.19 -17.73
N ASN A 258 -11.32 2.33 -16.41
CA ASN A 258 -11.86 3.52 -15.76
C ASN A 258 -11.05 4.78 -16.13
N VAL A 259 -9.72 4.69 -16.00
CA VAL A 259 -8.82 5.82 -16.22
C VAL A 259 -8.82 6.24 -17.69
N CYS A 260 -8.72 5.30 -18.63
CA CYS A 260 -8.80 5.59 -20.07
C CYS A 260 -10.16 6.10 -20.51
N GLY A 261 -11.25 5.59 -19.91
CA GLY A 261 -12.60 6.00 -20.24
C GLY A 261 -12.92 7.42 -19.80
N MET A 262 -12.31 7.87 -18.69
CA MET A 262 -12.60 9.17 -18.08
C MET A 262 -11.55 10.24 -18.39
N SER A 263 -10.27 9.87 -18.61
CA SER A 263 -9.17 10.80 -18.83
C SER A 263 -8.48 10.58 -20.19
N PRO A 264 -8.62 11.52 -21.15
CA PRO A 264 -7.89 11.47 -22.42
C PRO A 264 -6.38 11.46 -22.26
N ALA A 265 -5.86 12.15 -21.23
CA ALA A 265 -4.42 12.23 -20.95
C ALA A 265 -3.81 10.84 -20.68
N ALA A 266 -4.51 9.99 -19.91
CA ALA A 266 -4.06 8.62 -19.67
C ALA A 266 -4.06 7.77 -20.94
N ALA A 267 -5.07 7.94 -21.80
CA ALA A 267 -5.12 7.24 -23.07
C ALA A 267 -3.92 7.58 -23.95
N ASP A 268 -3.45 8.84 -23.90
CA ASP A 268 -2.27 9.26 -24.67
C ASP A 268 -0.97 8.73 -24.07
N VAL A 269 -0.82 8.71 -22.75
CA VAL A 269 0.33 8.05 -22.08
C VAL A 269 0.42 6.59 -22.50
N ILE A 270 -0.70 5.86 -22.50
CA ILE A 270 -0.76 4.43 -22.83
C ILE A 270 -0.48 4.18 -24.32
N LYS A 271 -1.04 4.97 -25.23
CA LYS A 271 -0.79 4.84 -26.68
C LYS A 271 0.67 5.04 -27.05
N ASN A 272 1.38 5.90 -26.31
CA ASN A 272 2.79 6.19 -26.55
C ASN A 272 3.72 5.10 -26.00
N GLN A 273 3.20 4.13 -25.23
CA GLN A 273 3.99 2.99 -24.80
C GLN A 273 4.19 2.00 -25.95
N LYS A 274 5.44 1.55 -26.12
CA LYS A 274 5.74 0.48 -27.06
C LYS A 274 5.10 -0.82 -26.55
N PRO A 275 4.47 -1.62 -27.43
CA PRO A 275 4.05 -2.97 -27.06
C PRO A 275 5.24 -3.71 -26.45
N ILE A 276 5.05 -4.29 -25.27
CA ILE A 276 6.05 -5.18 -24.68
C ILE A 276 6.11 -6.39 -25.61
N THR A 277 7.08 -6.41 -26.53
CA THR A 277 7.40 -7.59 -27.31
C THR A 277 7.75 -8.68 -26.32
N LYS A 278 6.95 -9.76 -26.28
CA LYS A 278 7.35 -11.00 -25.62
C LYS A 278 8.79 -11.30 -26.06
N PRO A 279 9.72 -11.66 -25.16
CA PRO A 279 11.00 -12.18 -25.61
C PRO A 279 10.67 -13.33 -26.57
N ALA A 280 11.21 -13.24 -27.78
CA ALA A 280 11.01 -14.24 -28.80
C ALA A 280 11.26 -15.60 -28.16
N TYR A 281 10.29 -16.50 -28.24
CA TYR A 281 10.50 -17.91 -27.94
C TYR A 281 11.66 -18.33 -28.82
N MET A 282 12.85 -18.47 -28.24
CA MET A 282 13.98 -19.08 -28.91
C MET A 282 13.68 -20.58 -28.86
N PRO A 283 13.22 -21.22 -29.97
CA PRO A 283 13.15 -22.67 -29.98
C PRO A 283 14.56 -23.17 -29.67
N GLY A 284 14.64 -24.07 -28.69
CA GLY A 284 15.90 -24.58 -28.16
C GLY A 284 16.87 -24.94 -29.27
N SER A 285 18.10 -24.45 -29.13
CA SER A 285 19.24 -24.93 -29.88
C SER A 285 19.23 -26.47 -29.85
N PRO A 286 19.26 -27.15 -31.01
CA PRO A 286 19.36 -28.60 -31.02
C PRO A 286 20.66 -28.99 -30.31
N SER A 287 20.54 -29.81 -29.28
CA SER A 287 21.67 -30.39 -28.56
C SER A 287 22.57 -31.09 -29.56
N ALA A 288 23.79 -30.59 -29.69
CA ALA A 288 24.85 -31.30 -30.37
C ALA A 288 25.17 -32.58 -29.59
N GLY A 289 25.06 -33.74 -30.25
CA GLY A 289 25.88 -34.90 -29.90
C GLY A 289 25.16 -36.22 -29.69
N ALA A 290 25.74 -37.25 -30.33
CA ALA A 290 25.49 -38.70 -30.25
C ALA A 290 24.25 -39.19 -31.01
N GLY A 291 24.35 -40.07 -32.01
CA GLY A 291 25.51 -40.78 -32.55
C GLY A 291 25.03 -41.76 -33.61
N GLN A 292 25.89 -41.95 -34.62
CA GLN A 292 26.10 -43.13 -35.45
C GLN A 292 24.88 -43.98 -35.90
N ALA A 293 24.72 -43.97 -37.22
CA ALA A 293 24.18 -45.06 -38.00
C ALA A 293 24.84 -46.41 -37.66
N VAL A 294 24.02 -47.46 -37.53
CA VAL A 294 24.39 -48.81 -37.95
C VAL A 294 23.19 -49.40 -38.70
N LYS A 295 23.47 -49.80 -39.95
CA LYS A 295 22.59 -50.58 -40.82
C LYS A 295 22.43 -52.01 -40.29
N ALA A 296 21.21 -52.53 -40.37
CA ALA A 296 20.86 -53.79 -41.05
C ALA A 296 19.34 -53.82 -41.22
#